data_AF-M3D8K4-F1
#
_entry.id   AF-M3D8K4-F1
#
_cell.length_a   1.000
_cell.length_b   1.000
_cell.length_c   1.000
_cell.angle_alpha   90.00
_cell.angle_beta   90.00
_cell.angle_gamma   90.00
#
_symmetry.space_group_name_H-M   'P 1'
#
loop_
_entity.id
_entity.type
_entity.pdbx_description
1 polymer ?
#
loop_
_entity_poly.entity_id
_entity_poly.type
_entity_poly.pdbx_seq_one_letter_code
_entity_poly.pdbx_strand_id
1 'polypeptide(L)'
;IPQNEAQNLYDSSVPIWNMTGEYMIGVEVFHQLHCLDIIRKAAWPERYNHTFFFPNGTRDDFFTRHFGHCVENLRAAIICHSDVTPVTFHWNRRMQSVVQKLETPHKCRNFEKIRRWAGERRV
;
A
#
# COMPACT_ATOMS: atom_id res chain seq x y z
N ILE A 1 5.19 16.12 12.54
CA ILE A 1 6.23 16.99 11.96
C ILE A 1 5.92 18.41 12.38
N PRO A 2 6.93 19.21 12.73
CA PRO A 2 6.69 20.54 13.23
C PRO A 2 6.15 21.47 12.12
N GLN A 3 5.49 22.55 12.52
CA GLN A 3 4.77 23.45 11.61
C GLN A 3 5.62 24.03 10.48
N ASN A 4 6.89 24.34 10.75
CA ASN A 4 7.83 24.84 9.74
C ASN A 4 8.12 23.82 8.63
N GLU A 5 8.10 22.53 8.94
CA GLU A 5 8.21 21.46 7.93
C GLU A 5 6.87 21.26 7.20
N ALA A 6 5.76 21.29 7.95
CA ALA A 6 4.42 21.10 7.39
C ALA A 6 4.03 22.16 6.34
N GLN A 7 4.51 23.41 6.50
CA GLN A 7 4.30 24.51 5.54
C GLN A 7 4.95 24.26 4.17
N ASN A 8 5.92 23.35 4.08
CA ASN A 8 6.60 23.00 2.82
C ASN A 8 5.92 21.83 2.09
N LEU A 9 4.87 21.25 2.65
CA LEU A 9 4.10 20.19 1.97
C LEU A 9 3.30 20.81 0.82
N TYR A 10 3.13 20.02 -0.26
CA TYR A 10 2.28 20.42 -1.38
C TYR A 10 0.81 20.56 -0.94
N ASP A 11 0.32 19.61 -0.13
CA ASP A 11 -1.00 19.64 0.49
C ASP A 11 -0.86 19.80 2.01
N SER A 12 -1.75 20.59 2.60
CA SER A 12 -1.84 20.77 4.05
C SER A 12 -2.19 19.46 4.75
N SER A 13 -1.54 19.20 5.90
CA SER A 13 -1.88 18.06 6.74
C SER A 13 -2.68 18.45 7.98
N VAL A 14 -3.24 17.44 8.65
CA VAL A 14 -4.03 17.60 9.87
C VAL A 14 -3.13 17.83 11.10
N PRO A 15 -3.48 18.78 11.99
CA PRO A 15 -2.76 18.97 13.24
C PRO A 15 -3.00 17.81 14.20
N ILE A 16 -2.00 17.50 15.03
CA ILE A 16 -2.12 16.46 16.05
C ILE A 16 -2.81 17.03 17.29
N TRP A 17 -3.86 16.35 17.75
CA TRP A 17 -4.59 16.78 18.94
C TRP A 17 -3.69 16.77 20.18
N ASN A 18 -3.78 17.84 20.99
CA ASN A 18 -2.95 18.07 22.18
C ASN A 18 -1.42 18.23 21.90
N MET A 19 -1.02 18.48 20.65
CA MET A 19 0.37 18.80 20.27
C MET A 19 0.41 20.03 19.36
N THR A 20 0.35 21.22 19.96
CA THR A 20 0.32 22.50 19.23
C THR A 20 1.53 22.63 18.32
N GLY A 21 1.29 22.93 17.04
CA GLY A 21 2.35 23.10 16.03
C GLY A 21 2.87 21.79 15.43
N GLU A 22 2.30 20.63 15.80
CA GLU A 22 2.65 19.33 15.21
C GLU A 22 1.57 18.84 14.26
N TYR A 23 2.01 18.27 13.15
CA TYR A 23 1.15 17.79 12.07
C TYR A 23 1.39 16.32 11.76
N MET A 24 0.30 15.59 11.51
CA MET A 24 0.34 14.16 11.19
C MET A 24 0.88 13.97 9.78
N ILE A 25 1.77 13.00 9.57
CA ILE A 25 2.15 12.56 8.22
C ILE A 25 2.35 11.05 8.21
N GLY A 26 2.28 10.46 7.03
CA GLY A 26 2.59 9.05 6.81
C GLY A 26 3.66 8.89 5.74
N VAL A 27 4.45 7.81 5.83
CA VAL A 27 5.31 7.38 4.73
C VAL A 27 4.52 6.41 3.87
N GLU A 28 4.34 6.75 2.59
CA GLU A 28 3.48 6.02 1.64
C GLU A 28 3.70 4.50 1.61
N VAL A 29 4.94 4.02 1.76
CA VAL A 29 5.21 2.56 1.75
C VAL A 29 4.44 1.80 2.83
N PHE A 30 4.19 2.40 4.00
CA PHE A 30 3.40 1.73 5.04
C PHE A 30 1.91 1.72 4.73
N HIS A 31 1.41 2.78 4.09
CA HIS A 31 0.03 2.83 3.62
C HIS A 31 -0.20 1.82 2.48
N GLN A 32 0.73 1.74 1.54
CA GLN A 32 0.74 0.73 0.47
C GLN A 32 0.74 -0.70 1.03
N LEU A 33 1.58 -0.99 2.04
CA LEU A 33 1.60 -2.29 2.71
C LEU A 33 0.28 -2.59 3.45
N HIS A 34 -0.34 -1.58 4.06
CA HIS A 34 -1.67 -1.71 4.66
C HIS A 34 -2.75 -2.01 3.60
N CYS A 35 -2.75 -1.30 2.47
CA CYS A 35 -3.64 -1.56 1.34
C CYS A 35 -3.48 -2.98 0.80
N LEU A 36 -2.23 -3.45 0.65
CA LEU A 36 -1.94 -4.82 0.24
C LEU A 36 -2.47 -5.85 1.24
N ASP A 37 -2.34 -5.59 2.56
CA ASP A 37 -2.88 -6.47 3.59
C ASP A 37 -4.42 -6.52 3.58
N ILE A 38 -5.09 -5.41 3.29
CA ILE A 38 -6.55 -5.39 3.10
C ILE A 38 -6.97 -6.25 1.92
N ILE A 39 -6.32 -6.09 0.76
CA ILE A 39 -6.60 -6.90 -0.43
C ILE A 39 -6.35 -8.38 -0.15
N ARG A 40 -5.22 -8.68 0.51
CA ARG A 40 -4.88 -10.03 0.97
C ARG A 40 -6.00 -10.59 1.84
N LYS A 41 -6.44 -9.89 2.89
CA LYS A 41 -7.51 -10.37 3.78
C LYS A 41 -8.85 -10.56 3.06
N ALA A 42 -9.19 -9.67 2.13
CA ALA A 42 -10.40 -9.76 1.32
C ALA A 42 -10.40 -10.99 0.38
N ALA A 43 -9.23 -11.48 -0.02
CA ALA A 43 -9.09 -12.70 -0.83
C ALA A 43 -9.30 -14.00 -0.03
N TRP A 44 -9.28 -13.94 1.31
CA TRP A 44 -9.57 -15.08 2.20
C TRP A 44 -10.58 -14.68 3.30
N PRO A 45 -11.81 -14.32 2.91
CA PRO A 45 -12.82 -13.82 3.84
C PRO A 45 -13.18 -14.85 4.93
N GLU A 46 -13.08 -16.14 4.65
CA GLU A 46 -13.36 -17.23 5.61
C GLU A 46 -12.38 -17.22 6.78
N ARG A 47 -11.15 -16.75 6.55
CA ARG A 47 -10.09 -16.68 7.57
C ARG A 47 -10.09 -15.36 8.32
N TYR A 48 -10.37 -14.26 7.62
CA TYR A 48 -10.13 -12.91 8.13
C TYR A 48 -11.40 -12.11 8.41
N ASN A 49 -12.57 -12.60 8.04
CA ASN A 49 -13.86 -11.90 8.16
C ASN A 49 -13.84 -10.50 7.52
N HIS A 50 -13.07 -10.33 6.44
CA HIS A 50 -13.02 -9.12 5.63
C HIS A 50 -13.83 -9.37 4.35
N THR A 51 -15.09 -8.96 4.36
CA THR A 51 -16.05 -9.20 3.27
C THR A 51 -16.71 -7.89 2.85
N PHE A 52 -17.22 -7.86 1.62
CA PHE A 52 -17.97 -6.74 1.06
C PHE A 52 -19.41 -6.65 1.56
N PHE A 53 -19.85 -7.58 2.41
CA PHE A 53 -21.24 -7.68 2.87
C PHE A 53 -21.32 -7.92 4.37
N PHE A 54 -22.30 -7.29 5.02
CA PHE A 54 -22.67 -7.58 6.41
C PHE A 54 -23.39 -8.93 6.53
N PRO A 55 -23.53 -9.50 7.74
CA PRO A 55 -24.21 -10.79 7.94
C PRO A 55 -25.67 -10.82 7.48
N ASN A 56 -26.34 -9.65 7.41
CA ASN A 56 -27.70 -9.51 6.89
C ASN A 56 -27.77 -9.47 5.35
N GLY A 57 -26.64 -9.61 4.66
CA GLY A 57 -26.53 -9.59 3.19
C GLY A 57 -26.45 -8.20 2.56
N THR A 58 -26.53 -7.11 3.34
CA THR A 58 -26.38 -5.75 2.79
C THR A 58 -24.91 -5.45 2.52
N ARG A 59 -24.63 -4.69 1.47
CA ARG A 59 -23.26 -4.29 1.12
C ARG A 59 -22.66 -3.38 2.19
N ASP A 60 -21.41 -3.65 2.56
CA ASP A 60 -20.59 -2.73 3.33
C ASP A 60 -19.98 -1.70 2.38
N ASP A 61 -20.69 -0.59 2.19
CA ASP A 61 -20.25 0.50 1.33
C ASP A 61 -18.97 1.17 1.84
N PHE A 62 -18.74 1.18 3.16
CA PHE A 62 -17.52 1.72 3.73
C PHE A 62 -16.33 0.86 3.35
N PHE A 63 -16.40 -0.45 3.61
CA PHE A 63 -15.33 -1.37 3.22
C PHE A 63 -15.12 -1.37 1.70
N THR A 64 -16.19 -1.31 0.91
CA THR A 64 -16.03 -1.33 -0.55
C THR A 64 -15.34 -0.07 -1.06
N ARG A 65 -15.66 1.12 -0.54
CA ARG A 65 -14.95 2.36 -0.88
C ARG A 65 -13.49 2.31 -0.43
N HIS A 66 -13.24 1.81 0.78
CA HIS A 66 -11.89 1.64 1.31
C HIS A 66 -11.05 0.70 0.41
N PHE A 67 -11.62 -0.43 0.00
CA PHE A 67 -10.98 -1.36 -0.93
C PHE A 67 -10.67 -0.69 -2.27
N GLY A 68 -11.60 0.08 -2.83
CA GLY A 68 -11.37 0.83 -4.07
C GLY A 68 -10.22 1.83 -3.96
N HIS A 69 -10.15 2.59 -2.86
CA HIS A 69 -9.02 3.48 -2.56
C HIS A 69 -7.70 2.73 -2.41
N CYS A 70 -7.72 1.55 -1.78
CA CYS A 70 -6.52 0.71 -1.64
C CYS A 70 -5.97 0.28 -3.01
N VAL A 71 -6.85 -0.14 -3.92
CA VAL A 71 -6.47 -0.49 -5.30
C VAL A 71 -5.89 0.73 -6.02
N GLU A 72 -6.52 1.90 -5.87
CA GLU A 72 -6.06 3.12 -6.52
C GLU A 72 -4.70 3.62 -5.99
N ASN A 73 -4.49 3.59 -4.67
CA ASN A 73 -3.21 3.95 -4.07
C ASN A 73 -2.08 3.02 -4.56
N LEU A 74 -2.33 1.71 -4.63
CA LEU A 74 -1.35 0.76 -5.17
C LEU A 74 -1.10 0.96 -6.66
N ARG A 75 -2.14 1.24 -7.46
CA ARG A 75 -2.00 1.57 -8.89
C ARG A 75 -1.13 2.81 -9.10
N ALA A 76 -1.39 3.88 -8.36
CA ALA A 76 -0.60 5.11 -8.40
C ALA A 76 0.86 4.85 -7.99
N ALA A 77 1.08 4.05 -6.94
CA ALA A 77 2.42 3.66 -6.50
C ALA A 77 3.19 2.86 -7.56
N ILE A 78 2.54 1.90 -8.23
CA ILE A 78 3.13 1.10 -9.30
C ILE A 78 3.57 2.00 -10.46
N ILE A 79 2.72 2.93 -10.88
CA ILE A 79 3.05 3.89 -11.96
C ILE A 79 4.16 4.83 -11.52
N CYS A 80 4.12 5.34 -10.29
CA CYS A 80 5.17 6.21 -9.76
C CYS A 80 6.53 5.49 -9.70
N HIS A 81 6.54 4.20 -9.34
CA HIS A 81 7.78 3.43 -9.31
C HIS A 81 8.29 3.08 -10.71
N SER A 82 7.39 2.78 -11.66
CA SER A 82 7.70 2.47 -13.08
C SER A 82 8.89 1.52 -13.23
N ASP A 83 8.77 0.31 -12.70
CA ASP A 83 9.83 -0.69 -12.81
C ASP A 83 9.99 -1.16 -14.27
N VAL A 84 11.19 -0.92 -14.83
CA VAL A 84 11.55 -1.24 -16.22
C VAL A 84 12.32 -2.57 -16.35
N THR A 85 12.41 -3.36 -15.27
CA THR A 85 13.06 -4.67 -15.29
C THR A 85 12.39 -5.58 -16.34
N PRO A 86 13.14 -6.11 -17.34
CA PRO A 86 12.54 -6.92 -18.39
C PRO A 86 11.91 -8.21 -17.86
N VAL A 87 10.65 -8.44 -18.21
CA VAL A 87 9.98 -9.73 -17.96
C VAL A 87 10.42 -10.73 -19.04
N THR A 88 11.04 -11.83 -18.61
CA THR A 88 11.42 -12.93 -19.50
C THR A 88 10.38 -14.03 -19.47
N PHE A 89 10.39 -14.91 -20.47
CA PHE A 89 9.39 -15.97 -20.64
C PHE A 89 10.06 -17.33 -20.75
N HIS A 90 9.35 -18.39 -20.34
CA HIS A 90 9.80 -19.77 -20.50
C HIS A 90 8.64 -20.70 -20.84
N TRP A 91 8.96 -21.86 -21.41
CA TRP A 91 7.97 -22.92 -21.66
C TRP A 91 7.68 -23.69 -20.37
N ASN A 92 6.41 -23.68 -19.94
CA ASN A 92 5.95 -24.48 -18.82
C ASN A 92 5.39 -25.82 -19.31
N ARG A 93 6.11 -26.91 -19.01
CA ARG A 93 5.69 -28.27 -19.42
C ARG A 93 4.37 -28.73 -18.80
N ARG A 94 4.03 -28.27 -17.59
CA ARG A 94 2.78 -28.69 -16.93
C ARG A 94 1.57 -28.01 -17.54
N MET A 95 1.69 -26.74 -17.89
CA MET A 95 0.62 -25.95 -18.50
C MET A 95 0.57 -26.04 -20.02
N GLN A 96 1.60 -26.63 -20.65
CA GLN A 96 1.77 -26.67 -22.11
C GLN A 96 1.66 -25.26 -22.73
N SER A 97 2.27 -24.27 -22.09
CA SER A 97 2.18 -22.86 -22.48
C SER A 97 3.44 -22.07 -22.14
N VAL A 98 3.59 -20.92 -22.80
CA VAL A 98 4.62 -19.93 -22.47
C VAL A 98 4.13 -19.11 -21.27
N VAL A 99 4.94 -19.03 -20.21
CA VAL A 99 4.62 -18.26 -19.00
C VAL A 99 5.75 -17.31 -18.63
N GLN A 100 5.42 -16.26 -17.89
CA GLN A 100 6.36 -15.26 -17.40
C GLN A 100 7.30 -15.87 -16.33
N LYS A 101 8.56 -15.42 -16.32
CA LYS A 101 9.51 -15.70 -15.26
C LYS A 101 9.54 -14.49 -14.31
N LEU A 102 8.82 -14.61 -13.21
CA LEU A 102 8.59 -13.51 -12.26
C LEU A 102 9.73 -13.33 -11.23
N GLU A 103 10.70 -14.24 -11.17
CA GLU A 103 11.83 -14.20 -10.22
C GLU A 103 13.01 -13.37 -10.74
N THR A 104 12.74 -12.31 -11.52
CA THR A 104 13.80 -11.48 -12.09
C THR A 104 14.30 -10.49 -11.03
N PRO A 105 15.62 -10.25 -10.89
CA PRO A 105 16.12 -9.26 -9.93
C PRO A 105 15.63 -7.85 -10.25
N HIS A 106 15.00 -7.20 -9.27
CA HIS A 106 14.52 -5.82 -9.34
C HIS A 106 15.45 -4.85 -8.61
N LYS A 107 15.48 -3.58 -9.02
CA LYS A 107 16.24 -2.54 -8.32
C LYS A 107 15.36 -1.80 -7.31
N CYS A 108 15.47 -2.17 -6.04
CA CYS A 108 14.63 -1.60 -4.98
C CYS A 108 15.34 -0.51 -4.17
N ARG A 109 14.54 0.37 -3.56
CA ARG A 109 15.01 1.20 -2.43
C ARG A 109 15.23 0.28 -1.22
N ASN A 110 16.19 0.61 -0.35
CA ASN A 110 16.44 -0.19 0.85
C ASN A 110 15.31 0.02 1.87
N PHE A 111 14.38 -0.94 1.94
CA PHE A 111 13.22 -0.87 2.82
C PHE A 111 13.61 -0.79 4.30
N GLU A 112 14.64 -1.52 4.73
CA GLU A 112 15.07 -1.53 6.14
C GLU A 112 15.61 -0.19 6.61
N LYS A 113 16.32 0.53 5.75
CA LYS A 113 16.76 1.90 6.04
C LYS A 113 15.56 2.85 6.18
N ILE A 114 14.58 2.75 5.28
CA ILE A 114 13.35 3.56 5.35
C ILE A 114 12.57 3.22 6.63
N ARG A 115 12.40 1.93 6.93
CA ARG A 115 11.68 1.43 8.10
C ARG A 115 12.29 1.94 9.40
N ARG A 116 13.61 1.83 9.54
CA ARG A 116 14.33 2.31 10.73
C ARG A 116 14.22 3.83 10.88
N TRP A 117 14.50 4.56 9.81
CA TRP A 117 14.41 6.03 9.79
C TRP A 117 13.02 6.54 10.20
N ALA A 118 11.96 5.90 9.70
CA ALA A 118 10.57 6.23 10.04
C ALA A 118 10.23 5.85 11.49
N GLY A 119 10.71 4.69 11.96
CA GLY A 119 10.51 4.23 13.33
C GLY A 119 11.12 5.17 14.38
N GLU A 120 12.32 5.71 14.10
CA GLU A 120 12.98 6.72 14.96
C GLU A 120 12.22 8.05 15.05
N ARG A 121 11.29 8.32 14.12
CA ARG A 121 10.50 9.56 14.02
C ARG A 121 9.03 9.35 14.34
N ARG A 122 8.67 8.16 14.83
CA ARG A 122 7.31 7.87 15.24
C ARG A 122 7.03 8.56 16.58
N VAL A 123 5.99 9.38 16.58
CA VAL A 123 5.44 10.07 17.76
C VAL A 123 4.24 9.29 18.28
#